data_AF-A0A3N7C4K5-F1
#
_entry.id   AF-A0A3N7C4K5-F1
#
_cell.length_a   1.000
_cell.length_b   1.000
_cell.length_c   1.000
_cell.angle_alpha   90.00
_cell.angle_beta   90.00
_cell.angle_gamma   90.00
#
_symmetry.space_group_name_H-M   'P 1'
#
loop_
_entity.id
_entity.type
_entity.pdbx_description
1 polymer ?
#
loop_
_entity_poly.entity_id
_entity_poly.type
_entity_poly.pdbx_seq_one_letter_code
_entity_poly.pdbx_strand_id
1 'polypeptide(L)'
;MKTNSDKSIKQSHVADGAMGQSVREACINIADSDEPLLFIEGHDNAIIGVTERGGVALIVYDSEKILRRLRKRDGMSKDDAEEFFAYNIYGAWRGEQTPIFVAKIR
;
A
#
# COMPACT_ATOMS: atom_id res chain seq x y z
N MET A 1 -1.31 46.11 37.20
CA MET A 1 -0.13 45.48 36.58
C MET A 1 -0.65 44.50 35.52
N LYS A 2 -0.46 44.82 34.23
CA LYS A 2 -0.86 43.97 33.10
C LYS A 2 0.20 42.91 32.86
N THR A 3 -0.23 41.68 32.56
CA THR A 3 0.34 40.69 31.61
C THR A 3 -0.31 39.34 31.94
N ASN A 4 -1.54 39.09 31.45
CA ASN A 4 -1.75 38.25 30.28
C ASN A 4 -0.63 38.25 29.24
N SER A 5 0.08 37.14 29.16
CA SER A 5 0.70 36.57 27.97
C SER A 5 0.35 35.08 27.99
N ASP A 6 -0.71 34.71 27.28
CA ASP A 6 -0.62 34.08 25.95
C ASP A 6 -0.26 32.59 26.06
N LYS A 7 -0.95 31.65 25.45
CA LYS A 7 -2.20 31.61 24.69
C LYS A 7 -2.37 30.11 24.36
N SER A 8 -3.59 29.60 24.51
CA SER A 8 -4.17 28.69 23.52
C SER A 8 -3.47 27.33 23.28
N ILE A 9 -3.61 26.38 24.21
CA ILE A 9 -3.74 24.97 23.82
C ILE A 9 -5.18 24.82 23.31
N LYS A 10 -5.38 24.97 22.00
CA LYS A 10 -6.65 24.59 21.37
C LYS A 10 -6.74 23.07 21.43
N GLN A 11 -7.48 22.56 22.39
CA GLN A 11 -8.23 21.32 22.22
C GLN A 11 -9.25 21.57 21.11
N SER A 12 -8.89 21.23 19.87
CA SER A 12 -9.86 21.12 18.78
C SER A 12 -10.29 19.67 18.65
N HIS A 13 -11.43 19.37 19.27
CA HIS A 13 -12.51 18.57 18.72
C HIS A 13 -12.08 17.53 17.68
N VAL A 14 -11.88 16.28 18.12
CA VAL A 14 -11.93 15.13 17.20
C VAL A 14 -13.40 14.96 16.84
N ALA A 15 -13.76 15.52 15.68
CA ALA A 15 -15.06 15.34 15.08
C ALA A 15 -15.27 13.85 14.78
N ASP A 16 -16.49 13.37 15.05
CA ASP A 16 -17.00 12.09 14.58
C ASP A 16 -16.66 11.90 13.09
N GLY A 17 -15.77 10.95 12.82
CA GLY A 17 -15.21 10.69 11.50
C GLY A 17 -14.88 9.22 11.30
N ALA A 18 -15.82 8.33 11.57
CA ALA A 18 -15.75 6.96 11.06
C ALA A 18 -16.04 6.98 9.54
N MET A 19 -15.07 7.42 8.72
CA MET A 19 -15.15 7.36 7.25
C MET A 19 -13.75 7.55 6.62
N GLY A 20 -13.19 6.45 6.11
CA GLY A 20 -12.09 6.46 5.14
C GLY A 20 -10.71 6.03 5.64
N GLN A 21 -10.55 4.82 6.20
CA GLN A 21 -9.21 4.23 6.31
C GLN A 21 -8.62 4.03 4.91
N SER A 22 -7.39 4.50 4.69
CA SER A 22 -6.69 4.16 3.45
C SER A 22 -6.40 2.65 3.40
N VAL A 23 -6.34 2.05 2.21
CA VAL A 23 -6.02 0.61 2.09
C VAL A 23 -4.67 0.26 2.75
N ARG A 24 -3.73 1.21 2.79
CA ARG A 24 -2.44 1.05 3.46
C ARG A 24 -2.58 0.98 4.98
N GLU A 25 -3.38 1.86 5.59
CA GLU A 25 -3.69 1.81 7.02
C GLU A 25 -4.36 0.48 7.38
N ALA A 26 -5.30 0.01 6.56
CA ALA A 26 -5.92 -1.30 6.77
C ALA A 26 -4.89 -2.44 6.75
N CYS A 27 -3.91 -2.40 5.84
CA CYS A 27 -2.84 -3.39 5.80
C CYS A 27 -1.93 -3.33 7.04
N ILE A 28 -1.54 -2.12 7.47
CA ILE A 28 -0.70 -1.92 8.66
C ILE A 28 -1.41 -2.47 9.90
N ASN A 29 -2.70 -2.18 10.06
CA ASN A 29 -3.50 -2.68 11.17
C ASN A 29 -3.65 -4.21 11.16
N ILE A 30 -3.70 -4.84 9.98
CA ILE A 30 -3.79 -6.31 9.85
C ILE A 30 -2.45 -6.98 10.14
N ALA A 31 -1.34 -6.36 9.71
CA ALA A 31 -0.01 -6.94 9.86
C ALA A 31 0.43 -7.06 11.33
N ASP A 32 -0.04 -6.14 12.19
CA ASP A 32 0.24 -6.12 13.64
C ASP A 32 1.72 -6.40 13.96
N SER A 33 2.60 -5.69 13.24
CA SER A 33 4.05 -5.88 13.27
C SER A 33 4.77 -4.54 13.33
N ASP A 34 5.88 -4.50 14.06
CA ASP A 34 6.80 -3.35 14.09
C ASP A 34 7.60 -3.21 12.78
N GLU A 35 7.67 -4.27 11.97
CA GLU A 35 8.36 -4.26 10.68
C GLU A 35 7.55 -3.53 9.61
N PRO A 36 8.16 -2.62 8.84
CA PRO A 36 7.43 -1.85 7.84
C PRO A 36 7.02 -2.72 6.64
N LEU A 37 5.77 -2.59 6.22
CA LEU A 37 5.28 -3.20 4.99
C LEU A 37 5.85 -2.47 3.76
N LEU A 38 6.26 -3.24 2.74
CA LEU A 38 6.67 -2.68 1.46
C LEU A 38 5.49 -2.58 0.50
N PHE A 39 5.21 -1.35 0.06
CA PHE A 39 4.16 -1.06 -0.89
C PHE A 39 4.75 -0.72 -2.26
N ILE A 40 4.03 -1.11 -3.32
CA ILE A 40 4.35 -0.74 -4.70
C ILE A 40 3.63 0.57 -5.03
N GLU A 41 4.41 1.64 -5.20
CA GLU A 41 3.88 2.99 -5.44
C GLU A 41 2.99 3.08 -6.69
N GLY A 42 1.85 3.77 -6.54
CA GLY A 42 0.86 3.92 -7.60
C GLY A 42 -0.02 2.70 -7.89
N HIS A 43 0.17 1.59 -7.15
CA HIS A 43 -0.52 0.32 -7.35
C HIS A 43 -1.41 -0.10 -6.16
N ASP A 44 -1.71 0.80 -5.22
CA ASP A 44 -2.57 0.53 -4.04
C ASP A 44 -3.93 -0.09 -4.39
N ASN A 45 -4.48 0.26 -5.55
CA ASN A 45 -5.76 -0.28 -6.04
C ASN A 45 -5.68 -1.78 -6.42
N ALA A 46 -4.47 -2.32 -6.53
CA ALA A 46 -4.20 -3.73 -6.79
C ALA A 46 -3.95 -4.53 -5.51
N ILE A 47 -3.89 -3.90 -4.33
CA ILE A 47 -3.80 -4.59 -3.04
C ILE A 47 -5.06 -5.41 -2.82
N ILE A 48 -4.89 -6.66 -2.40
CA ILE A 48 -5.99 -7.58 -2.06
C ILE A 48 -5.90 -8.11 -0.63
N GLY A 49 -4.79 -7.87 0.09
CA GLY A 49 -4.66 -8.23 1.49
C GLY A 49 -3.23 -8.19 1.99
N VAL A 50 -3.04 -8.78 3.18
CA VAL A 50 -1.76 -9.02 3.84
C VAL A 50 -1.64 -10.52 4.07
N THR A 51 -0.42 -11.06 3.95
CA THR A 51 -0.09 -12.44 4.28
C THR A 51 1.13 -12.48 5.18
N GLU A 52 1.46 -13.66 5.69
CA GLU A 52 2.71 -13.91 6.41
C GLU A 52 3.58 -14.93 5.64
N ARG A 53 4.91 -14.73 5.64
CA ARG A 53 5.91 -15.71 5.17
C ARG A 53 6.98 -15.83 6.25
N GLY A 54 6.89 -16.89 7.05
CA GLY A 54 7.88 -17.18 8.09
C GLY A 54 7.97 -16.10 9.18
N GLY A 55 6.83 -15.62 9.70
CA GLY A 55 6.77 -14.54 10.69
C GLY A 55 6.81 -13.13 10.12
N VAL A 56 7.08 -12.97 8.82
CA VAL A 56 7.19 -11.64 8.18
C VAL A 56 5.89 -11.32 7.44
N ALA A 57 5.26 -10.19 7.77
CA ALA A 57 4.07 -9.71 7.08
C ALA A 57 4.41 -9.09 5.71
N LEU A 58 3.58 -9.38 4.70
CA LEU A 58 3.77 -8.89 3.33
C LEU A 58 2.46 -8.44 2.70
N ILE A 59 2.54 -7.46 1.80
CA ILE A 59 1.40 -7.06 0.97
C ILE A 59 1.15 -8.10 -0.13
N VAL A 60 -0.13 -8.40 -0.37
CA VAL A 60 -0.59 -9.25 -1.47
C VAL A 60 -1.23 -8.39 -2.54
N TYR A 61 -0.75 -8.52 -3.78
CA TYR A 61 -1.29 -7.83 -4.95
C TYR A 61 -1.97 -8.78 -5.94
N ASP A 62 -3.03 -8.32 -6.60
CA ASP A 62 -3.59 -8.92 -7.83
C ASP A 62 -2.73 -8.47 -9.02
N SER A 63 -1.99 -9.40 -9.63
CA SER A 63 -1.05 -9.10 -10.72
C SER A 63 -1.77 -8.56 -11.96
N GLU A 64 -2.98 -9.04 -12.26
CA GLU A 64 -3.75 -8.57 -13.41
C GLU A 64 -4.21 -7.12 -13.23
N LYS A 65 -4.53 -6.69 -11.99
CA LYS A 65 -4.84 -5.28 -11.71
C LYS A 65 -3.65 -4.38 -11.98
N ILE A 66 -2.43 -4.81 -11.64
CA ILE A 66 -1.20 -4.07 -11.93
C ILE A 66 -0.99 -3.98 -13.45
N LEU A 67 -1.02 -5.10 -14.16
CA LEU A 67 -0.84 -5.15 -15.62
C LEU A 67 -1.88 -4.28 -16.36
N ARG A 68 -3.15 -4.34 -15.95
CA ARG A 68 -4.20 -3.48 -16.52
C ARG A 68 -3.92 -1.99 -16.27
N ARG A 69 -3.35 -1.63 -15.12
CA ARG A 69 -2.99 -0.25 -14.80
C ARG A 69 -1.82 0.24 -15.65
N LEU A 70 -0.76 -0.55 -15.81
CA LEU A 70 0.36 -0.22 -16.68
C LEU A 70 -0.13 0.06 -18.11
N ARG A 71 -1.00 -0.79 -18.64
CA ARG A 71 -1.59 -0.59 -19.98
C ARG A 71 -2.46 0.67 -20.08
N LYS A 72 -3.33 0.92 -19.10
CA LYS A 72 -4.31 2.01 -19.17
C LYS A 72 -3.75 3.37 -18.78
N ARG A 73 -2.91 3.44 -17.76
CA ARG A 73 -2.33 4.68 -17.21
C ARG A 73 -1.07 5.06 -17.98
N ASP A 74 -0.22 4.08 -18.28
CA ASP A 74 1.12 4.32 -18.81
C ASP A 74 1.19 4.05 -20.33
N GLY A 75 0.06 3.68 -20.96
CA GLY A 75 -0.04 3.48 -22.40
C GLY A 75 0.75 2.29 -22.94
N MET A 76 1.22 1.39 -22.06
CA MET A 76 2.03 0.24 -22.43
C MET A 76 1.22 -0.76 -23.27
N SER A 77 1.88 -1.39 -24.24
CA SER A 77 1.33 -2.57 -24.89
C SER A 77 1.19 -3.71 -23.88
N LYS A 78 0.55 -4.82 -24.29
CA LYS A 78 0.43 -5.99 -23.41
C LYS A 78 1.82 -6.53 -23.05
N ASP A 79 2.67 -6.71 -24.06
CA ASP A 79 3.99 -7.33 -23.90
C ASP A 79 4.91 -6.39 -23.12
N ASP A 80 4.91 -5.08 -23.42
CA ASP A 80 5.68 -4.10 -22.64
C ASP A 80 5.27 -4.07 -21.17
N ALA A 81 3.97 -4.17 -20.89
CA ALA A 81 3.48 -4.19 -19.51
C ALA A 81 3.89 -5.48 -18.78
N GLU A 82 3.88 -6.62 -19.46
CA GLU A 82 4.32 -7.90 -18.91
C GLU A 82 5.83 -7.92 -18.63
N GLU A 83 6.65 -7.42 -19.56
CA GLU A 83 8.09 -7.25 -19.36
C GLU A 83 8.38 -6.25 -18.23
N PHE A 84 7.76 -5.07 -18.27
CA PHE A 84 7.95 -4.07 -17.23
C PHE A 84 7.58 -4.62 -15.85
N PHE A 85 6.45 -5.31 -15.74
CA PHE A 85 6.03 -5.97 -14.50
C PHE A 85 7.06 -7.02 -14.06
N ALA A 86 7.51 -7.90 -14.95
CA ALA A 86 8.47 -8.95 -14.62
C ALA A 86 9.79 -8.39 -14.08
N TYR A 87 10.36 -7.37 -14.74
CA TYR A 87 11.66 -6.80 -14.36
C TYR A 87 11.59 -5.81 -13.19
N ASN A 88 10.61 -4.90 -13.19
CA ASN A 88 10.59 -3.74 -12.28
C ASN A 88 9.72 -3.94 -11.04
N ILE A 89 8.77 -4.89 -11.08
CA ILE A 89 7.79 -5.08 -10.01
C ILE A 89 7.94 -6.47 -9.40
N TYR A 90 7.74 -7.53 -10.18
CA TYR A 90 7.79 -8.91 -9.70
C TYR A 90 9.22 -9.33 -9.33
N GLY A 91 10.20 -9.07 -10.20
CA GLY A 91 11.61 -9.40 -9.96
C GLY A 91 12.34 -8.40 -9.06
N ALA A 92 11.68 -7.32 -8.63
CA ALA A 92 12.29 -6.27 -7.81
C ALA A 92 12.35 -6.68 -6.34
N TRP A 93 13.24 -7.62 -6.00
CA TRP A 93 13.50 -8.00 -4.61
C TRP A 93 14.09 -6.83 -3.80
N ARG A 94 13.50 -6.57 -2.63
CA ARG A 94 13.88 -5.46 -1.73
C ARG A 94 14.00 -5.89 -0.26
N GLY A 95 14.05 -7.20 0.01
CA GLY A 95 14.12 -7.76 1.37
C GLY A 95 12.96 -8.70 1.68
N GLU A 96 12.84 -9.11 2.93
CA GLU A 96 11.90 -10.15 3.34
C GLU A 96 10.44 -9.73 3.22
N GLN A 97 10.15 -8.43 3.34
CA GLN A 97 8.83 -7.84 3.15
C GLN A 97 8.45 -7.65 1.66
N THR A 98 9.27 -8.12 0.72
CA THR A 98 8.98 -8.01 -0.73
C THR A 98 7.60 -8.62 -1.03
N PRO A 99 6.67 -7.85 -1.63
CA PRO A 99 5.29 -8.28 -1.85
C PRO A 99 5.14 -9.58 -2.63
N ILE A 100 4.00 -10.23 -2.45
CA ILE A 100 3.62 -11.40 -3.25
C ILE A 100 2.46 -11.06 -4.20
N PHE A 101 2.36 -11.83 -5.27
CA PHE A 101 1.43 -11.59 -6.36
C PHE A 101 0.56 -12.81 -6.59
N VAL A 102 -0.74 -12.61 -6.68
CA VAL A 102 -1.73 -13.66 -6.97
C VAL A 102 -2.22 -13.50 -8.41
N ALA A 103 -2.17 -14.60 -9.14
CA ALA A 103 -2.91 -14.78 -10.39
C ALA A 103 -4.23 -15.50 -10.11
N LYS A 104 -5.32 -15.06 -10.74
CA LYS A 104 -6.64 -15.69 -10.55
C LYS A 104 -6.70 -17.02 -11.30
N ILE A 105 -7.24 -18.04 -10.64
CA ILE A 105 -7.73 -19.26 -11.30
C ILE A 105 -9.13 -18.92 -11.84
N ARG A 106 -9.39 -19.29 -13.09
CA ARG A 106 -10.68 -19.00 -13.76
C ARG A 106 -11.82 -19.81 -13.20
#